data_AF-A0A1H6KD03-F1
#
_entry.id   AF-A0A1H6KD03-F1
#
_cell.length_a   1.000
_cell.length_b   1.000
_cell.length_c   1.000
_cell.angle_alpha   90.00
_cell.angle_beta   90.00
_cell.angle_gamma   90.00
#
_symmetry.space_group_name_H-M   'P 1'
#
loop_
_entity.id
_entity.type
_entity.pdbx_description
1 polymer ?
#
loop_
_entity_poly.entity_id
_entity_poly.type
_entity_poly.pdbx_seq_one_letter_code
_entity_poly.pdbx_strand_id
1 'polypeptide(L)'
;MVAPRSASGAGDDQRSSADRIREAALKCFAARGTAATSLRLVASEAGVSLGLVQHHFATKANLIKAVDNYVLSVMNTSLARPIPDPPADSITDVGNRVTSLVADEPDVVAYVGRALTDGSALGTELFDSLAAIGADRWRRRAEQGLTRPDLDPIWGTLNPLVLALGAWILRAHIQRHLPEPFETPAQLQRWQNATDALLRDGQMRHDT
;
A
#
# COMPACT_ATOMS: atom_id res chain seq x y z
N MET A 1 26.52 -37.58 32.84
CA MET A 1 26.65 -36.17 32.39
C MET A 1 25.74 -35.99 31.18
N VAL A 2 24.51 -35.50 31.41
CA VAL A 2 23.47 -35.33 30.39
C VAL A 2 23.51 -33.88 29.91
N ALA A 3 23.76 -33.67 28.62
CA ALA A 3 23.74 -32.34 28.01
C ALA A 3 22.29 -31.83 27.87
N PRO A 4 22.01 -30.54 28.10
CA PRO A 4 20.67 -30.00 27.91
C PRO A 4 20.38 -29.79 26.42
N ARG A 5 19.18 -30.22 25.99
CA ARG A 5 18.63 -29.91 24.67
C ARG A 5 18.20 -28.44 24.66
N SER A 6 18.86 -27.65 23.83
CA SER A 6 18.51 -26.25 23.58
C SER A 6 17.08 -26.12 23.07
N ALA A 7 16.30 -25.31 23.77
CA ALA A 7 14.95 -24.91 23.39
C ALA A 7 14.99 -24.06 22.11
N SER A 8 14.36 -24.54 21.05
CA SER A 8 14.09 -23.77 19.83
C SER A 8 12.58 -23.77 19.61
N GLY A 9 11.88 -22.82 20.23
CA GLY A 9 10.40 -22.77 20.17
C GLY A 9 9.76 -21.54 20.82
N ALA A 10 10.40 -20.37 20.81
CA ALA A 10 9.90 -19.18 21.51
C ALA A 10 9.75 -17.92 20.63
N GLY A 11 9.77 -18.08 19.29
CA GLY A 11 9.70 -16.95 18.35
C GLY A 11 8.45 -16.89 17.47
N ASP A 12 7.69 -17.98 17.37
CA ASP A 12 6.58 -18.12 16.38
C ASP A 12 5.18 -18.04 17.03
N ASP A 13 5.09 -17.96 18.36
CA ASP A 13 3.90 -18.31 19.14
C ASP A 13 3.17 -17.12 19.81
N GLN A 14 3.40 -15.89 19.34
CA GLN A 14 2.80 -14.68 19.94
C GLN A 14 1.92 -13.85 19.00
N ARG A 15 1.45 -14.39 17.86
CA ARG A 15 0.39 -13.73 17.08
C ARG A 15 -0.97 -14.10 17.65
N SER A 16 -1.79 -13.09 17.96
CA SER A 16 -3.13 -13.32 18.48
C SER A 16 -4.01 -14.03 17.43
N SER A 17 -4.97 -14.85 17.86
CA SER A 17 -5.97 -15.43 16.94
C SER A 17 -6.69 -14.36 16.13
N ALA A 18 -6.90 -13.18 16.70
CA ALA A 18 -7.49 -12.04 16.00
C ALA A 18 -6.62 -11.54 14.84
N ASP A 19 -5.29 -11.47 15.00
CA ASP A 19 -4.37 -11.07 13.93
C ASP A 19 -4.37 -12.07 12.78
N ARG A 20 -4.33 -13.37 13.10
CA ARG A 20 -4.43 -14.45 12.08
C ARG A 20 -5.73 -14.36 11.28
N ILE A 21 -6.85 -14.12 11.95
CA ILE A 21 -8.15 -13.99 11.30
C ILE A 21 -8.19 -12.73 10.42
N ARG A 22 -7.64 -11.60 10.88
CA ARG A 22 -7.54 -10.36 10.09
C ARG A 22 -6.68 -10.56 8.85
N GLU A 23 -5.53 -11.22 8.98
CA GLU A 23 -4.62 -11.51 7.86
C GLU A 23 -5.29 -12.39 6.81
N ALA A 24 -5.97 -13.47 7.22
CA ALA A 24 -6.74 -14.31 6.32
C ALA A 24 -7.89 -13.54 5.65
N ALA A 25 -8.56 -12.66 6.39
CA ALA A 25 -9.61 -11.80 5.85
C ALA A 25 -9.07 -10.84 4.80
N LEU A 26 -7.92 -10.19 5.05
CA LEU A 26 -7.25 -9.31 4.10
C LEU A 26 -6.93 -10.04 2.80
N LYS A 27 -6.31 -11.23 2.87
CA LYS A 27 -6.03 -12.09 1.71
C LYS A 27 -7.29 -12.41 0.91
N CYS A 28 -8.36 -12.80 1.60
CA CYS A 28 -9.65 -13.09 0.96
C CYS A 28 -10.25 -11.86 0.27
N PHE A 29 -10.25 -10.72 0.95
CA PHE A 29 -10.81 -9.47 0.44
C PHE A 29 -10.00 -8.92 -0.73
N ALA A 30 -8.66 -8.99 -0.67
CA ALA A 30 -7.78 -8.62 -1.77
C ALA A 30 -8.05 -9.47 -3.03
N ALA A 31 -8.16 -10.79 -2.86
CA ALA A 31 -8.34 -11.72 -3.97
C ALA A 31 -9.76 -11.68 -4.56
N ARG A 32 -10.80 -11.64 -3.71
CA ARG A 32 -12.20 -11.92 -4.12
C ARG A 32 -13.16 -10.76 -3.87
N GLY A 33 -12.73 -9.73 -3.15
CA GLY A 33 -13.59 -8.66 -2.66
C GLY A 33 -14.35 -9.05 -1.39
N THR A 34 -14.84 -8.02 -0.70
CA THR A 34 -15.58 -8.19 0.57
C THR A 34 -16.91 -8.90 0.32
N ALA A 35 -17.64 -8.58 -0.75
CA ALA A 35 -18.94 -9.16 -1.07
C ALA A 35 -18.91 -10.70 -1.17
N ALA A 36 -17.96 -11.24 -1.95
CA ALA A 36 -17.82 -12.68 -2.20
C ALA A 36 -17.19 -13.46 -1.03
N THR A 37 -16.69 -12.78 0.01
CA THR A 37 -16.01 -13.43 1.14
C THR A 37 -16.96 -13.69 2.29
N SER A 38 -17.08 -14.93 2.78
CA SER A 38 -17.89 -15.27 3.95
C SER A 38 -17.03 -15.45 5.22
N LEU A 39 -17.62 -15.32 6.41
CA LEU A 39 -16.91 -15.60 7.67
C LEU A 39 -16.42 -17.05 7.76
N ARG A 40 -17.13 -18.00 7.13
CA ARG A 40 -16.70 -19.41 7.04
C ARG A 40 -15.46 -19.57 6.18
N LEU A 41 -15.40 -18.87 5.04
CA LEU A 41 -14.22 -18.87 4.19
C LEU A 41 -13.02 -18.32 4.96
N VAL A 42 -13.17 -17.17 5.62
CA VAL A 42 -12.10 -16.58 6.45
C VAL A 42 -11.66 -17.54 7.55
N ALA A 43 -12.59 -18.19 8.26
CA ALA A 43 -12.26 -19.15 9.30
C ALA A 43 -11.42 -20.33 8.75
N SER A 44 -11.81 -20.85 7.58
CA SER A 44 -11.08 -21.90 6.88
C SER A 44 -9.67 -21.47 6.51
N GLU A 45 -9.51 -20.30 5.88
CA GLU A 45 -8.21 -19.75 5.48
C GLU A 45 -7.31 -19.42 6.68
N ALA A 46 -7.91 -18.96 7.79
CA ALA A 46 -7.21 -18.69 9.04
C ALA A 46 -6.86 -19.97 9.83
N GLY A 47 -7.39 -21.13 9.46
CA GLY A 47 -7.22 -22.39 10.20
C GLY A 47 -7.85 -22.34 11.60
N VAL A 48 -9.02 -21.71 11.74
CA VAL A 48 -9.75 -21.58 13.02
C VAL A 48 -11.24 -21.95 12.85
N SER A 49 -11.95 -22.10 13.97
CA SER A 49 -13.40 -22.32 13.93
C SER A 49 -14.17 -21.04 13.59
N LEU A 50 -15.33 -21.18 12.95
CA LEU A 50 -16.25 -20.05 12.73
C LEU A 50 -16.62 -19.36 14.04
N GLY A 51 -16.81 -20.14 15.12
CA GLY A 51 -17.12 -19.61 16.44
C GLY A 51 -16.02 -18.69 16.98
N LEU A 52 -14.74 -18.99 16.72
CA LEU A 52 -13.63 -18.11 17.13
C LEU A 52 -13.62 -16.79 16.34
N VAL A 53 -13.95 -16.83 15.05
CA VAL A 53 -14.12 -15.61 14.23
C VAL A 53 -15.27 -14.75 14.76
N GLN A 54 -16.41 -15.38 15.05
CA GLN A 54 -17.57 -14.70 15.62
C GLN A 54 -17.30 -14.17 17.03
N HIS A 55 -16.48 -14.85 17.82
CA HIS A 55 -16.06 -14.35 19.13
C HIS A 55 -15.25 -13.06 19.03
N HIS A 56 -14.28 -12.99 18.10
CA HIS A 56 -13.43 -11.80 17.95
C HIS A 56 -14.10 -10.63 17.22
N PHE A 57 -14.88 -10.90 16.18
CA PHE A 57 -15.41 -9.85 15.31
C PHE A 57 -16.94 -9.73 15.33
N ALA A 58 -17.68 -10.74 15.82
CA ALA A 58 -19.15 -10.83 15.83
C ALA A 58 -19.84 -10.84 14.46
N THR A 59 -19.50 -9.90 13.57
CA THR A 59 -20.12 -9.71 12.25
C THR A 59 -19.08 -9.55 11.15
N LYS A 60 -19.49 -9.79 9.90
CA LYS A 60 -18.65 -9.53 8.72
C LYS A 60 -18.31 -8.04 8.58
N ALA A 61 -19.22 -7.14 8.92
CA ALA A 61 -18.98 -5.70 8.88
C ALA A 61 -17.87 -5.27 9.84
N ASN A 62 -17.85 -5.82 11.06
CA ASN A 62 -16.78 -5.56 12.03
C ASN A 62 -15.44 -6.12 11.57
N LEU A 63 -15.43 -7.29 10.93
CA LEU A 63 -14.20 -7.85 10.34
C LEU A 63 -13.67 -6.98 9.19
N ILE A 64 -14.55 -6.49 8.31
CA ILE A 64 -14.19 -5.54 7.25
C ILE A 64 -13.58 -4.29 7.87
N LYS A 65 -14.25 -3.68 8.85
CA LYS A 65 -13.74 -2.50 9.56
C LYS A 65 -12.37 -2.74 10.21
N ALA A 66 -12.15 -3.93 10.79
CA ALA A 66 -10.87 -4.28 11.39
C ALA A 66 -9.74 -4.40 10.35
N VAL A 67 -10.06 -4.93 9.15
CA VAL A 67 -9.10 -4.96 8.03
C VAL A 67 -8.85 -3.56 7.48
N ASP A 68 -9.89 -2.75 7.28
CA ASP A 68 -9.79 -1.37 6.80
C ASP A 68 -8.91 -0.53 7.73
N ASN A 69 -9.14 -0.61 9.05
CA ASN A 69 -8.32 0.08 10.05
C ASN A 69 -6.85 -0.35 10.01
N TYR A 70 -6.59 -1.65 9.82
CA TYR A 70 -5.22 -2.16 9.70
C TYR A 70 -4.55 -1.65 8.43
N VAL A 71 -5.25 -1.66 7.30
CA VAL A 71 -4.78 -1.14 6.01
C VAL A 71 -4.48 0.35 6.11
N LEU A 72 -5.38 1.15 6.69
CA LEU A 72 -5.13 2.57 6.95
C LEU A 72 -3.89 2.80 7.81
N SER A 73 -3.69 1.98 8.86
CA SER A 73 -2.50 2.03 9.70
C SER A 73 -1.23 1.77 8.90
N VAL A 74 -1.19 0.69 8.11
CA VAL A 74 -0.04 0.36 7.25
C VAL A 74 0.24 1.48 6.24
N MET A 75 -0.79 1.96 5.54
CA MET A 75 -0.67 3.04 4.57
C MET A 75 -0.11 4.32 5.20
N ASN A 76 -0.61 4.71 6.38
CA ASN A 76 -0.12 5.88 7.10
C ASN A 76 1.33 5.70 7.57
N THR A 77 1.67 4.54 8.14
CA THR A 77 3.04 4.26 8.60
C THR A 77 4.04 4.24 7.46
N SER A 78 3.65 3.80 6.26
CA SER A 78 4.55 3.67 5.12
C SER A 78 4.63 4.94 4.26
N LEU A 79 3.51 5.63 4.01
CA LEU A 79 3.44 6.72 3.03
C LEU A 79 3.36 8.12 3.65
N ALA A 80 2.80 8.25 4.85
CA ALA A 80 2.51 9.55 5.49
C ALA A 80 3.66 10.09 6.35
N ARG A 81 4.84 9.44 6.38
CA ARG A 81 6.00 9.99 7.09
C ARG A 81 6.41 11.36 6.51
N PRO A 82 6.86 12.33 7.33
CA PRO A 82 7.45 13.56 6.82
C PRO A 82 8.61 13.25 5.86
N ILE A 83 8.79 14.08 4.84
CA ILE A 83 10.00 14.05 4.01
C ILE A 83 10.97 15.09 4.60
N PRO A 84 12.24 14.75 4.86
CA PRO A 84 13.22 15.71 5.35
C PRO A 84 13.46 16.87 4.38
N ASP A 85 13.74 18.06 4.92
CA ASP A 85 14.27 19.18 4.14
C ASP A 85 15.82 19.07 4.04
N PRO A 86 16.43 19.34 2.87
CA PRO A 86 15.83 19.88 1.65
C PRO A 86 15.19 18.81 0.74
N PRO A 87 14.14 19.15 -0.02
CA PRO A 87 13.30 18.21 -0.75
C PRO A 87 13.89 17.72 -2.09
N ALA A 88 15.18 17.93 -2.36
CA ALA A 88 15.78 17.69 -3.69
C ALA A 88 15.65 16.23 -4.17
N ASP A 89 15.55 15.26 -3.26
CA ASP A 89 15.34 13.84 -3.60
C ASP A 89 14.01 13.26 -3.10
N SER A 90 13.06 14.15 -2.77
CA SER A 90 11.74 13.77 -2.28
C SER A 90 10.89 12.94 -3.25
N ILE A 91 11.15 13.02 -4.57
CA ILE A 91 10.53 12.11 -5.56
C ILE A 91 11.02 10.69 -5.31
N THR A 92 12.34 10.50 -5.30
CA THR A 92 13.00 9.21 -5.05
C THR A 92 12.58 8.61 -3.71
N ASP A 93 12.50 9.43 -2.65
CA ASP A 93 12.05 8.97 -1.33
C ASP A 93 10.60 8.45 -1.33
N VAL A 94 9.71 9.12 -2.07
CA VAL A 94 8.32 8.66 -2.22
C VAL A 94 8.28 7.38 -3.06
N GLY A 95 9.06 7.34 -4.15
CA GLY A 95 9.25 6.14 -4.97
C GLY A 95 9.67 4.94 -4.14
N ASN A 96 10.70 5.10 -3.30
CA ASN A 96 11.21 4.07 -2.38
C ASN A 96 10.11 3.58 -1.42
N ARG A 97 9.31 4.49 -0.84
CA ARG A 97 8.22 4.10 0.07
C ARG A 97 7.12 3.32 -0.66
N VAL A 98 6.79 3.72 -1.88
CA VAL A 98 5.79 3.06 -2.71
C VAL A 98 6.27 1.66 -3.11
N THR A 99 7.53 1.52 -3.55
CA THR A 99 8.08 0.21 -3.93
C THR A 99 8.26 -0.71 -2.72
N SER A 100 8.74 -0.21 -1.58
CA SER A 100 8.79 -0.99 -0.33
C SER A 100 7.42 -1.49 0.09
N LEU A 101 6.38 -0.64 0.01
CA LEU A 101 5.02 -1.06 0.35
C LEU A 101 4.52 -2.20 -0.56
N VAL A 102 4.82 -2.16 -1.86
CA VAL A 102 4.45 -3.23 -2.79
C VAL A 102 5.19 -4.53 -2.48
N ALA A 103 6.47 -4.45 -2.13
CA ALA A 103 7.29 -5.61 -1.80
C ALA A 103 6.89 -6.25 -0.46
N ASP A 104 6.69 -5.43 0.56
CA ASP A 104 6.52 -5.88 1.94
C ASP A 104 5.05 -6.21 2.28
N GLU A 105 4.10 -5.52 1.64
CA GLU A 105 2.67 -5.60 1.97
C GLU A 105 1.78 -5.81 0.70
N PRO A 106 2.02 -6.86 -0.11
CA PRO A 106 1.35 -7.05 -1.39
C PRO A 106 -0.18 -7.23 -1.28
N ASP A 107 -0.64 -7.89 -0.21
CA ASP A 107 -2.08 -8.07 0.06
C ASP A 107 -2.77 -6.74 0.42
N VAL A 108 -2.06 -5.85 1.12
CA VAL A 108 -2.55 -4.49 1.42
C VAL A 108 -2.70 -3.71 0.12
N VAL A 109 -1.67 -3.69 -0.74
CA VAL A 109 -1.72 -3.01 -2.04
C VAL A 109 -2.83 -3.57 -2.92
N ALA A 110 -2.99 -4.89 -2.95
CA ALA A 110 -4.05 -5.55 -3.70
C ALA A 110 -5.45 -5.16 -3.20
N TYR A 111 -5.64 -5.10 -1.89
CA TYR A 111 -6.92 -4.67 -1.30
C TYR A 111 -7.18 -3.19 -1.52
N VAL A 112 -6.17 -2.32 -1.42
CA VAL A 112 -6.30 -0.88 -1.72
C VAL A 112 -6.69 -0.66 -3.18
N GLY A 113 -6.06 -1.34 -4.13
CA GLY A 113 -6.43 -1.24 -5.54
C GLY A 113 -7.88 -1.64 -5.80
N ARG A 114 -8.38 -2.65 -5.08
CA ARG A 114 -9.80 -3.03 -5.13
C ARG A 114 -10.72 -2.00 -4.46
N ALA A 115 -10.36 -1.50 -3.28
CA ALA A 115 -11.13 -0.48 -2.58
C ALA A 115 -11.32 0.80 -3.41
N LEU A 116 -10.27 1.22 -4.15
CA LEU A 116 -10.30 2.35 -5.08
C LEU A 116 -11.24 2.11 -6.28
N THR A 117 -11.26 0.88 -6.82
CA THR A 117 -12.10 0.54 -7.99
C THR A 117 -13.56 0.28 -7.62
N ASP A 118 -13.80 -0.30 -6.45
CA ASP A 118 -15.14 -0.54 -5.92
C ASP A 118 -15.81 0.76 -5.40
N GLY A 119 -15.06 1.88 -5.29
CA GLY A 119 -15.56 3.14 -4.74
C GLY A 119 -15.96 3.03 -3.26
N SER A 120 -15.25 2.18 -2.50
CA SER A 120 -15.56 1.97 -1.09
C SER A 120 -15.18 3.18 -0.24
N ALA A 121 -15.75 3.29 0.96
CA ALA A 121 -15.41 4.38 1.90
C ALA A 121 -13.89 4.42 2.19
N LEU A 122 -13.25 3.25 2.34
CA LEU A 122 -11.80 3.14 2.49
C LEU A 122 -11.06 3.69 1.26
N GLY A 123 -11.50 3.33 0.05
CA GLY A 123 -10.88 3.79 -1.19
C GLY A 123 -10.94 5.30 -1.32
N THR A 124 -12.11 5.90 -1.06
CA THR A 124 -12.31 7.35 -1.06
C THR A 124 -11.43 8.04 -0.03
N GLU A 125 -11.43 7.57 1.22
CA GLU A 125 -10.61 8.15 2.30
C GLU A 125 -9.11 8.09 2.00
N LEU A 126 -8.63 6.96 1.48
CA LEU A 126 -7.23 6.79 1.08
C LEU A 126 -6.84 7.74 -0.05
N PHE A 127 -7.68 7.84 -1.09
CA PHE A 127 -7.41 8.72 -2.22
C PHE A 127 -7.35 10.19 -1.78
N ASP A 128 -8.34 10.65 -1.01
CA ASP A 128 -8.43 12.01 -0.53
C ASP A 128 -7.23 12.38 0.37
N SER A 129 -6.83 11.46 1.26
CA SER A 129 -5.66 11.63 2.12
C SER A 129 -4.36 11.73 1.32
N LEU A 130 -4.15 10.82 0.36
CA LEU A 130 -2.96 10.83 -0.49
C LEU A 130 -2.90 12.07 -1.39
N ALA A 131 -4.04 12.52 -1.93
CA ALA A 131 -4.17 13.74 -2.71
C ALA A 131 -3.81 14.98 -1.87
N ALA A 132 -4.31 15.08 -0.64
CA ALA A 132 -3.98 16.17 0.27
C ALA A 132 -2.48 16.20 0.62
N ILE A 133 -1.89 15.04 0.93
CA ILE A 133 -0.45 14.91 1.22
C ILE A 133 0.39 15.31 0.00
N GLY A 134 0.01 14.84 -1.20
CA GLY A 134 0.66 15.19 -2.44
C GLY A 134 0.60 16.69 -2.74
N ALA A 135 -0.58 17.29 -2.57
CA ALA A 135 -0.83 18.71 -2.85
C ALA A 135 0.05 19.61 -1.98
N ASP A 136 0.15 19.30 -0.68
CA ASP A 136 0.99 20.06 0.23
C ASP A 136 2.47 19.96 -0.13
N ARG A 137 2.94 18.76 -0.53
CA ARG A 137 4.33 18.55 -0.99
C ARG A 137 4.60 19.33 -2.29
N TRP A 138 3.68 19.31 -3.25
CA TRP A 138 3.86 20.03 -4.52
C TRP A 138 3.81 21.54 -4.35
N ARG A 139 2.87 22.04 -3.53
CA ARG A 139 2.77 23.47 -3.18
C ARG A 139 4.08 23.99 -2.60
N ARG A 140 4.68 23.29 -1.63
CA ARG A 140 5.97 23.69 -1.03
C ARG A 140 7.11 23.78 -2.06
N ARG A 141 7.16 22.85 -3.03
CA ARG A 141 8.16 22.92 -4.12
C ARG A 141 7.93 24.09 -5.06
N ALA A 142 6.66 24.40 -5.36
CA ALA A 142 6.30 25.54 -6.20
C ALA A 142 6.66 26.87 -5.52
N GLU A 143 6.40 27.00 -4.22
CA GLU A 143 6.79 28.17 -3.41
C GLU A 143 8.31 28.39 -3.38
N GLN A 144 9.09 27.30 -3.43
CA GLN A 144 10.56 27.33 -3.53
C GLN A 144 11.07 27.52 -4.97
N GLY A 145 10.17 27.63 -5.96
CA GLY A 145 10.54 27.80 -7.36
C GLY A 145 11.21 26.58 -7.99
N LEU A 146 11.01 25.37 -7.42
CA LEU A 146 11.60 24.11 -7.87
C LEU A 146 10.77 23.42 -8.97
N THR A 147 9.51 23.80 -9.13
CA THR A 147 8.63 23.27 -10.19
C THR A 147 8.72 24.13 -11.44
N ARG A 148 8.36 23.55 -12.59
CA ARG A 148 8.21 24.29 -13.84
C ARG A 148 7.20 25.45 -13.71
N PRO A 149 7.42 26.58 -14.38
CA PRO A 149 6.55 27.75 -14.30
C PRO A 149 5.21 27.56 -15.03
N ASP A 150 5.14 26.63 -15.99
CA ASP A 150 3.94 26.29 -16.78
C ASP A 150 3.17 25.09 -16.21
N LEU A 151 3.56 24.58 -15.04
CA LEU A 151 2.94 23.41 -14.43
C LEU A 151 1.55 23.76 -13.88
N ASP A 152 0.52 23.03 -14.30
CA ASP A 152 -0.80 23.09 -13.67
C ASP A 152 -0.72 22.56 -12.22
N PRO A 153 -1.14 23.33 -11.20
CA PRO A 153 -0.94 22.96 -9.81
C PRO A 153 -1.80 21.74 -9.38
N ILE A 154 -2.97 21.56 -10.00
CA ILE A 154 -3.86 20.43 -9.71
C ILE A 154 -3.27 19.16 -10.31
N TRP A 155 -2.94 19.19 -11.60
CA TRP A 155 -2.44 18.02 -12.31
C TRP A 155 -1.00 17.65 -11.96
N GLY A 156 -0.17 18.62 -11.58
CA GLY A 156 1.16 18.36 -11.01
C GLY A 156 1.07 17.47 -9.75
N THR A 157 0.00 17.64 -8.96
CA THR A 157 -0.28 16.82 -7.79
C THR A 157 -0.90 15.47 -8.13
N LEU A 158 -1.90 15.46 -9.02
CA LEU A 158 -2.68 14.24 -9.30
C LEU A 158 -1.93 13.24 -10.17
N ASN A 159 -1.09 13.68 -11.11
CA ASN A 159 -0.38 12.78 -12.02
C ASN A 159 0.55 11.77 -11.30
N PRO A 160 1.39 12.16 -10.32
CA PRO A 160 2.15 11.20 -9.53
C PRO A 160 1.29 10.13 -8.86
N LEU A 161 0.13 10.51 -8.33
CA LEU A 161 -0.81 9.57 -7.70
C LEU A 161 -1.44 8.63 -8.73
N VAL A 162 -1.83 9.15 -9.89
CA VAL A 162 -2.36 8.33 -11.00
C VAL A 162 -1.34 7.30 -11.46
N LEU A 163 -0.06 7.66 -11.55
CA LEU A 163 1.02 6.74 -11.92
C LEU A 163 1.22 5.64 -10.87
N ALA A 164 1.27 6.01 -9.59
CA ALA A 164 1.46 5.07 -8.49
C ALA A 164 0.26 4.12 -8.32
N LEU A 165 -0.95 4.68 -8.15
CA LEU A 165 -2.18 3.91 -7.93
C LEU A 165 -2.59 3.15 -9.19
N GLY A 166 -2.37 3.73 -10.37
CA GLY A 166 -2.60 3.07 -11.65
C GLY A 166 -1.76 1.80 -11.79
N ALA A 167 -0.49 1.83 -11.36
CA ALA A 167 0.35 0.63 -11.35
C ALA A 167 -0.21 -0.46 -10.42
N TRP A 168 -0.75 -0.10 -9.26
CA TRP A 168 -1.32 -1.07 -8.31
C TRP A 168 -2.63 -1.69 -8.81
N ILE A 169 -3.51 -0.86 -9.37
CA ILE A 169 -4.82 -1.27 -9.91
C ILE A 169 -4.61 -2.14 -11.16
N LEU A 170 -3.73 -1.72 -12.06
CA LEU A 170 -3.48 -2.39 -13.33
C LEU A 170 -2.37 -3.46 -13.26
N ARG A 171 -1.88 -3.80 -12.05
CA ARG A 171 -0.73 -4.71 -11.86
C ARG A 171 -0.85 -6.01 -12.64
N ALA A 172 -2.04 -6.62 -12.63
CA ALA A 172 -2.29 -7.91 -13.28
C ALA A 172 -2.18 -7.81 -14.81
N HIS A 173 -2.47 -6.64 -15.37
CA HIS A 173 -2.27 -6.36 -16.79
C HIS A 173 -0.81 -6.04 -17.09
N ILE A 174 -0.18 -5.18 -16.29
CA ILE A 174 1.21 -4.73 -16.44
C ILE A 174 2.17 -5.92 -16.41
N GLN A 175 2.05 -6.80 -15.42
CA GLN A 175 2.99 -7.92 -15.23
C GLN A 175 3.09 -8.87 -16.43
N ARG A 176 2.05 -8.99 -17.26
CA ARG A 176 2.06 -9.84 -18.47
C ARG A 176 3.00 -9.31 -19.56
N HIS A 177 3.42 -8.06 -19.44
CA HIS A 177 4.33 -7.38 -20.35
C HIS A 177 5.74 -7.19 -19.76
N LEU A 178 5.98 -7.73 -18.56
CA LEU A 178 7.28 -7.67 -17.90
C LEU A 178 8.01 -9.02 -18.03
N PRO A 179 9.35 -9.00 -18.01
CA PRO A 179 10.14 -10.24 -18.07
C PRO A 179 10.03 -11.08 -16.79
N GLU A 180 9.61 -10.47 -15.68
CA GLU A 180 9.45 -11.06 -14.35
C GLU A 180 8.19 -10.48 -13.68
N PRO A 181 7.65 -11.10 -12.62
CA PRO A 181 6.54 -10.53 -11.86
C PRO A 181 6.82 -9.09 -11.40
N PHE A 182 5.78 -8.26 -11.40
CA PHE A 182 5.89 -6.82 -11.13
C PHE A 182 6.45 -6.53 -9.73
N GLU A 183 6.13 -7.39 -8.76
CA GLU A 183 6.51 -7.24 -7.36
C GLU A 183 7.96 -7.64 -7.08
N THR A 184 8.71 -8.12 -8.07
CA THR A 184 10.13 -8.43 -7.87
C THR A 184 10.96 -7.16 -7.63
N PRO A 185 12.01 -7.21 -6.79
CA PRO A 185 12.84 -6.03 -6.52
C PRO A 185 13.41 -5.38 -7.79
N ALA A 186 13.79 -6.19 -8.77
CA ALA A 186 14.31 -5.70 -10.05
C ALA A 186 13.24 -4.93 -10.87
N GLN A 187 12.02 -5.45 -10.98
CA GLN A 187 10.95 -4.76 -11.71
C GLN A 187 10.46 -3.51 -10.96
N LEU A 188 10.36 -3.55 -9.63
CA LEU A 188 10.01 -2.39 -8.82
C LEU A 188 11.03 -1.26 -8.99
N GLN A 189 12.33 -1.57 -8.95
CA GLN A 189 13.38 -0.56 -9.18
C GLN A 189 13.32 0.03 -10.59
N ARG A 190 13.08 -0.80 -11.61
CA ARG A 190 12.93 -0.32 -13.01
C ARG A 190 11.73 0.60 -13.15
N TRP A 191 10.59 0.24 -12.58
CA TRP A 191 9.38 1.04 -12.59
C TRP A 191 9.56 2.38 -11.85
N GLN A 192 10.19 2.35 -10.67
CA GLN A 192 10.52 3.55 -9.91
C GLN A 192 11.42 4.47 -10.73
N ASN A 193 12.54 3.97 -11.27
CA ASN A 193 13.47 4.79 -12.05
C ASN A 193 12.77 5.47 -13.24
N ALA A 194 11.89 4.74 -13.94
CA ALA A 194 11.13 5.28 -15.07
C ALA A 194 10.12 6.35 -14.63
N THR A 195 9.45 6.13 -13.50
CA THR A 195 8.47 7.09 -12.95
C THR A 195 9.17 8.33 -12.40
N ASP A 196 10.27 8.16 -11.68
CA ASP A 196 11.06 9.25 -11.12
C ASP A 196 11.63 10.15 -12.22
N ALA A 197 12.13 9.55 -13.32
CA ALA A 197 12.58 10.30 -14.49
C ALA A 197 11.43 11.11 -15.13
N LEU A 198 10.27 10.48 -15.35
CA LEU A 198 9.09 11.17 -15.90
C LEU A 198 8.66 12.36 -15.03
N LEU A 199 8.67 12.21 -13.71
CA LEU A 199 8.29 13.27 -12.78
C LEU A 199 9.35 14.38 -12.70
N ARG A 200 10.62 14.01 -12.66
CA ARG A 200 11.74 14.95 -12.60
C ARG A 200 11.79 15.81 -13.87
N ASP A 201 11.76 15.17 -15.03
CA ASP A 201 11.86 15.86 -16.32
C ASP A 201 10.55 16.56 -16.72
N GLY A 202 9.41 15.99 -16.30
CA GLY A 202 8.09 16.49 -16.65
C GLY A 202 7.62 17.67 -15.78
N GLN A 203 8.03 17.74 -14.51
CA GLN A 203 7.44 18.68 -13.55
C GLN A 203 8.44 19.57 -12.81
N MET A 204 9.70 19.16 -12.69
CA MET A 204 10.72 19.95 -11.98
C MET A 204 11.42 20.90 -12.94
N ARG A 205 11.96 21.99 -12.40
CA ARG A 205 12.86 22.86 -13.17
C ARG A 205 14.19 22.16 -13.39
N HIS A 206 14.71 22.30 -14.58
CA HIS A 206 16.11 22.03 -14.87
C HIS A 206 16.89 23.33 -14.73
N ASP A 207 17.98 23.31 -13.98
CA ASP A 207 18.99 24.36 -14.08
C ASP A 207 19.55 24.31 -15.50
N THR A 208 19.37 25.40 -16.24
CA THR A 208 19.91 25.56 -17.60
C THR A 208 21.33 26.08 -17.54
#